data_AF-A0A9X3HEP9-F1
#
_entry.id   AF-A0A9X3HEP9-F1
#
_cell.length_a   1.000
_cell.length_b   1.000
_cell.length_c   1.000
_cell.angle_alpha   90.00
_cell.angle_beta   90.00
_cell.angle_gamma   90.00
#
_symmetry.space_group_name_H-M   'P 1'
#
loop_
_entity.id
_entity.type
_entity.pdbx_description
1 polymer ?
#
loop_
_entity_poly.entity_id
_entity_poly.type
_entity_poly.pdbx_seq_one_letter_code
_entity_poly.pdbx_strand_id
1 'polypeptide(L)'
;MKLVIAEKPSVAISIAKVIGANKKKDGYYEGNGYRVSWCVGHLIQMANPDAYDEKYAKWNMADLPIIPSDYKYEVAKATKKQFNILKKLMNNKEIDMVINACDAGREGESIFRLVYNESKCKKKMKRLWISSMEDSAIKEGFDNLKDGKDYDNLFESAQARAIADWLVGMNISRLYSCLYKQNYSVGRVQTPTLAMIVKRDDEIANFKKEKYYTVELSTNGFTLSTDRIDDEVAAEQLISLVGDKIEITDIIQKEKITKPDLPFDLTTLQRECNKYFGYSAKQTLDYTQSLYEKKLITYPRTDSRCLTEDMIVSTVNNILGKNDFDTGRIKVVFNSKKVTDHHAIIPTVSSLSEDLSGIPESEAKVYRLISDKFHASVGYPLVESTTKIVAEFNGFEFTSSGKVIKDEGFIKYLKEYKSKQSEGAVLPDLSVGDVLSIENKEIKEKFTQPPKHFTEDTLLKSMEIAGNDALEKGIEVERKGLGTPATRAGIIENLIYKGFVERDKKNLVATHKGISLVTIVSDTFKSAETTAKWEMELSDIAQGKSSKEEFLKDIENEIKEAVLIYAK
;
A
#
# COMPACT_ATOMS: atom_id res chain seq x y z
N MET A 1 0.42 39.73 11.41
CA MET A 1 -0.52 38.81 10.74
C MET A 1 0.18 37.49 10.47
N LYS A 2 -0.52 36.35 10.62
CA LYS A 2 0.07 35.01 10.44
C LYS A 2 -0.27 34.44 9.06
N LEU A 3 0.67 33.79 8.40
CA LEU A 3 0.45 33.10 7.12
C LEU A 3 0.42 31.58 7.35
N VAL A 4 -0.70 30.93 7.05
CA VAL A 4 -0.84 29.47 7.09
C VAL A 4 -0.73 28.93 5.67
N ILE A 5 0.05 27.86 5.48
CA ILE A 5 0.22 27.23 4.16
C ILE A 5 -0.09 25.74 4.30
N ALA A 6 -1.19 25.33 3.66
CA ALA A 6 -1.60 23.93 3.56
C ALA A 6 -1.02 23.24 2.33
N GLU A 7 -1.12 21.92 2.25
CA GLU A 7 -0.62 21.15 1.10
C GLU A 7 -1.49 21.31 -0.15
N LYS A 8 -2.80 21.51 0.04
CA LYS A 8 -3.81 21.49 -1.00
C LYS A 8 -4.97 22.46 -0.70
N PRO A 9 -5.72 22.93 -1.72
CA PRO A 9 -6.79 23.90 -1.52
C PRO A 9 -7.87 23.47 -0.53
N SER A 10 -8.27 22.19 -0.55
CA SER A 10 -9.33 21.67 0.34
C SER A 10 -8.97 21.81 1.81
N VAL A 11 -7.74 21.48 2.19
CA VAL A 11 -7.22 21.62 3.56
C VAL A 11 -7.16 23.08 3.98
N ALA A 12 -6.68 23.96 3.10
CA ALA A 12 -6.66 25.40 3.37
C ALA A 12 -8.06 25.97 3.62
N ILE A 13 -9.08 25.51 2.87
CA ILE A 13 -10.47 25.97 3.05
C ILE A 13 -11.02 25.53 4.41
N SER A 14 -10.80 24.27 4.82
CA SER A 14 -11.23 23.77 6.13
C SER A 14 -10.58 24.56 7.26
N ILE A 15 -9.26 24.77 7.20
CA ILE A 15 -8.53 25.56 8.18
C ILE A 15 -9.03 27.01 8.22
N ALA A 16 -9.18 27.64 7.05
CA ALA A 16 -9.62 29.04 6.94
C ALA A 16 -10.99 29.27 7.60
N LYS A 17 -11.94 28.34 7.41
CA LYS A 17 -13.26 28.39 8.03
C LYS A 17 -13.16 28.38 9.56
N VAL A 18 -12.37 27.46 10.13
CA VAL A 18 -12.26 27.28 11.58
C VAL A 18 -11.59 28.48 12.26
N ILE A 19 -10.53 29.03 11.65
CA ILE A 19 -9.78 30.15 12.23
C ILE A 19 -10.34 31.54 11.85
N GLY A 20 -11.44 31.60 11.09
CA GLY A 20 -12.12 32.85 10.73
C GLY A 20 -11.48 33.66 9.58
N ALA A 21 -10.67 33.03 8.73
CA ALA A 21 -10.12 33.63 7.52
C ALA A 21 -11.11 33.51 6.35
N ASN A 22 -12.24 34.22 6.41
CA ASN A 22 -13.38 33.97 5.52
C ASN A 22 -13.37 34.73 4.19
N LYS A 23 -12.47 35.70 3.99
CA LYS A 23 -12.45 36.51 2.76
C LYS A 23 -11.57 35.85 1.69
N LYS A 24 -12.19 35.35 0.61
CA LYS A 24 -11.47 34.74 -0.53
C LYS A 24 -10.70 35.79 -1.34
N LYS A 25 -9.48 35.44 -1.76
CA LYS A 25 -8.60 36.20 -2.66
C LYS A 25 -8.03 35.26 -3.74
N ASP A 26 -7.22 35.79 -4.67
CA ASP A 26 -6.55 34.97 -5.68
C ASP A 26 -5.44 34.12 -5.00
N GLY A 27 -5.73 32.83 -4.83
CA GLY A 27 -4.80 31.84 -4.28
C GLY A 27 -4.66 31.81 -2.76
N TYR A 28 -5.48 32.55 -2.00
CA TYR A 28 -5.50 32.50 -0.53
C TYR A 28 -6.83 33.03 0.05
N TYR A 29 -7.02 32.85 1.35
CA TYR A 29 -8.09 33.46 2.15
C TYR A 29 -7.50 34.39 3.21
N GLU A 30 -8.24 35.42 3.64
CA GLU A 30 -7.82 36.34 4.71
C GLU A 30 -8.94 36.65 5.70
N GLY A 31 -8.57 36.91 6.95
CA GLY A 31 -9.50 37.29 8.02
C GLY A 31 -8.98 36.88 9.39
N ASN A 32 -9.53 37.48 10.45
CA ASN A 32 -9.18 37.19 11.84
C ASN A 32 -7.66 37.20 12.17
N GLY A 33 -6.89 38.05 11.48
CA GLY A 33 -5.43 38.12 11.66
C GLY A 33 -4.63 37.01 10.96
N TYR A 34 -5.26 36.24 10.08
CA TYR A 34 -4.64 35.17 9.28
C TYR A 34 -4.75 35.43 7.77
N ARG A 35 -3.75 34.95 7.04
CA ARG A 35 -3.86 34.59 5.62
C ARG A 35 -3.67 33.09 5.50
N VAL A 36 -4.54 32.38 4.79
CA VAL A 36 -4.46 30.93 4.59
C VAL A 36 -4.33 30.64 3.10
N SER A 37 -3.22 30.04 2.70
CA SER A 37 -2.93 29.67 1.32
C SER A 37 -2.55 28.19 1.25
N TRP A 38 -2.22 27.70 0.06
CA TRP A 38 -1.96 26.30 -0.20
C TRP A 38 -0.90 26.08 -1.27
N CYS A 39 -0.25 24.93 -1.20
CA CYS A 39 0.44 24.30 -2.31
C CYS A 39 -0.57 23.53 -3.19
N VAL A 40 -0.08 22.88 -4.24
CA VAL A 40 -0.87 21.93 -5.07
C VAL A 40 -0.03 20.67 -5.25
N GLY A 41 0.33 20.06 -4.11
CA GLY A 41 1.46 19.15 -4.03
C GLY A 41 2.78 19.90 -4.21
N HIS A 42 3.79 19.24 -4.80
CA HIS A 42 5.10 19.86 -5.05
C HIS A 42 5.01 21.02 -6.04
N LEU A 43 5.46 22.20 -5.59
CA LEU A 43 5.68 23.37 -6.47
C LEU A 43 7.11 23.47 -6.96
N ILE A 44 8.02 22.80 -6.26
CA ILE A 44 9.46 22.81 -6.46
C ILE A 44 9.89 21.38 -6.79
N GLN A 45 10.78 21.24 -7.77
CA GLN A 45 11.37 19.95 -8.15
C GLN A 45 12.89 20.08 -8.19
N MET A 46 13.60 18.96 -8.08
CA MET A 46 15.04 18.95 -8.33
C MET A 46 15.30 19.22 -9.81
N ALA A 47 16.33 20.02 -10.10
CA ALA A 47 16.70 20.34 -11.46
C ALA A 47 17.29 19.11 -12.18
N ASN A 48 17.09 19.06 -13.50
CA ASN A 48 17.73 18.03 -14.34
C ASN A 48 19.24 18.27 -14.45
N PRO A 49 20.03 17.23 -14.83
CA PRO A 49 21.48 17.36 -14.96
C PRO A 49 21.96 18.53 -15.85
N ASP A 50 21.25 18.89 -16.91
CA ASP A 50 21.58 20.01 -17.80
C ASP A 50 21.55 21.38 -17.12
N ALA A 51 20.86 21.52 -15.99
CA ALA A 51 20.90 22.74 -15.18
C ALA A 51 22.23 22.90 -14.41
N TYR A 52 23.03 21.83 -14.29
CA TYR A 52 24.34 21.84 -13.64
C TYR A 52 25.45 22.14 -14.64
N ASP A 53 25.39 21.50 -15.81
CA ASP A 53 26.28 21.72 -16.96
C ASP A 53 25.52 21.35 -18.23
N GLU A 54 25.53 22.22 -19.24
CA GLU A 54 24.82 22.01 -20.52
C GLU A 54 25.24 20.71 -21.20
N LYS A 55 26.48 20.25 -21.00
CA LYS A 55 26.97 18.98 -21.56
C LYS A 55 26.13 17.77 -21.10
N TYR A 56 25.54 17.82 -19.90
CA TYR A 56 24.74 16.74 -19.35
C TYR A 56 23.35 16.60 -20.00
N ALA A 57 22.97 17.51 -20.90
CA ALA A 57 21.77 17.35 -21.74
C ALA A 57 21.90 16.12 -22.66
N LYS A 58 23.10 15.85 -23.17
CA LYS A 58 23.41 14.64 -23.93
C LYS A 58 23.92 13.54 -23.00
N TRP A 59 23.39 12.34 -23.14
CA TRP A 59 23.79 11.21 -22.29
C TRP A 59 25.07 10.59 -22.83
N ASN A 60 26.16 10.70 -22.07
CA ASN A 60 27.44 10.07 -22.38
C ASN A 60 27.95 9.33 -21.13
N MET A 61 28.57 8.17 -21.32
CA MET A 61 29.17 7.43 -20.20
C MET A 61 30.35 8.14 -19.55
N ALA A 62 31.13 8.91 -20.33
CA ALA A 62 32.29 9.65 -19.83
C ALA A 62 31.94 10.75 -18.81
N ASP A 63 30.66 11.15 -18.76
CA ASP A 63 30.15 12.13 -17.81
C ASP A 63 29.62 11.48 -16.51
N LEU A 64 29.61 10.15 -16.41
CA LEU A 64 29.09 9.43 -15.26
C LEU A 64 30.19 9.09 -14.24
N PRO A 65 29.88 9.13 -12.93
CA PRO A 65 28.62 9.57 -12.36
C PRO A 65 28.51 11.11 -12.23
N ILE A 66 27.32 11.64 -12.43
CA ILE A 66 26.94 13.03 -12.18
C ILE A 66 26.56 13.16 -10.71
N ILE A 67 27.48 13.71 -9.93
CA ILE A 67 27.32 13.97 -8.49
C ILE A 67 27.63 15.45 -8.25
N PRO A 68 26.59 16.30 -8.14
CA PRO A 68 26.77 17.74 -7.88
C PRO A 68 27.30 18.02 -6.47
N SER A 69 28.08 19.09 -6.30
CA SER A 69 28.44 19.61 -4.96
C SER A 69 27.24 20.19 -4.21
N ASP A 70 26.32 20.79 -4.94
CA ASP A 70 25.09 21.41 -4.44
C ASP A 70 23.92 21.00 -5.33
N TYR A 71 22.80 20.60 -4.73
CA TYR A 71 21.60 20.21 -5.47
C TYR A 71 20.75 21.44 -5.81
N LYS A 72 20.46 21.60 -7.10
CA LYS A 72 19.64 22.69 -7.64
C LYS A 72 18.17 22.30 -7.61
N TYR A 73 17.33 23.28 -7.29
CA TYR A 73 15.88 23.16 -7.30
C TYR A 73 15.29 24.20 -8.24
N GLU A 74 14.16 23.88 -8.85
CA GLU A 74 13.45 24.77 -9.77
C GLU A 74 11.94 24.73 -9.53
N VAL A 75 11.28 25.84 -9.87
CA VAL A 75 9.82 25.95 -9.79
C VAL A 75 9.20 25.19 -10.96
N ALA A 76 8.33 24.22 -10.66
CA ALA A 76 7.63 23.47 -11.68
C ALA A 76 6.77 24.39 -12.56
N LYS A 77 6.89 24.24 -13.88
CA LYS A 77 6.23 25.14 -14.86
C LYS A 77 4.71 25.21 -14.67
N ALA A 78 4.08 24.05 -14.42
CA ALA A 78 2.63 23.94 -14.26
C ALA A 78 2.08 24.68 -13.04
N THR A 79 2.88 24.85 -11.99
CA THR A 79 2.42 25.38 -10.70
C THR A 79 3.08 26.74 -10.33
N LYS A 80 3.81 27.33 -11.28
CA LYS A 80 4.53 28.61 -11.15
C LYS A 80 3.64 29.76 -10.69
N LYS A 81 2.37 29.83 -11.13
CA LYS A 81 1.42 30.85 -10.66
C LYS A 81 1.26 30.79 -9.14
N GLN A 82 0.98 29.59 -8.61
CA GLN A 82 0.75 29.41 -7.18
C GLN A 82 2.02 29.68 -6.37
N PHE A 83 3.19 29.23 -6.84
CA PHE A 83 4.46 29.56 -6.20
C PHE A 83 4.68 31.07 -6.10
N ASN A 84 4.41 31.84 -7.15
CA ASN A 84 4.57 33.30 -7.11
C ASN A 84 3.64 33.98 -6.10
N ILE A 85 2.42 33.46 -5.93
CA ILE A 85 1.49 33.92 -4.89
C ILE A 85 2.07 33.65 -3.51
N LEU A 86 2.52 32.42 -3.24
CA LEU A 86 3.14 32.06 -1.96
C LEU A 86 4.39 32.88 -1.67
N LYS A 87 5.27 33.06 -2.66
CA LYS A 87 6.48 33.89 -2.53
C LYS A 87 6.15 35.33 -2.16
N LYS A 88 5.12 35.92 -2.77
CA LYS A 88 4.65 37.28 -2.43
C LYS A 88 4.10 37.33 -1.01
N LEU A 89 3.30 36.35 -0.60
CA LEU A 89 2.71 36.28 0.74
C LEU A 89 3.78 36.08 1.83
N MET A 90 4.68 35.11 1.62
CA MET A 90 5.79 34.79 2.53
C MET A 90 6.73 35.98 2.73
N ASN A 91 6.93 36.83 1.71
CA ASN A 91 7.78 38.01 1.81
C ASN A 91 7.02 39.33 2.12
N ASN A 92 5.70 39.27 2.34
CA ASN A 92 4.92 40.47 2.65
C ASN A 92 5.28 41.04 4.04
N LYS A 93 5.52 42.35 4.16
CA LYS A 93 5.93 43.00 5.43
C LYS A 93 4.93 42.85 6.59
N GLU A 94 3.64 42.68 6.30
CA GLU A 94 2.59 42.52 7.32
C GLU A 94 2.54 41.12 7.95
N ILE A 95 3.26 40.16 7.35
CA ILE A 95 3.32 38.78 7.83
C ILE A 95 4.54 38.63 8.73
N ASP A 96 4.32 38.23 9.98
CA ASP A 96 5.34 38.13 11.04
C ASP A 96 5.80 36.68 11.25
N MET A 97 4.94 35.72 10.90
CA MET A 97 5.13 34.29 11.10
C MET A 97 4.46 33.50 9.99
N VAL A 98 5.08 32.38 9.62
CA VAL A 98 4.52 31.39 8.69
C VAL A 98 4.25 30.09 9.45
N ILE A 99 3.13 29.44 9.18
CA ILE A 99 2.70 28.18 9.79
C ILE A 99 2.66 27.13 8.69
N ASN A 100 3.48 26.09 8.82
CA ASN A 100 3.37 24.89 7.99
C ASN A 100 2.13 24.09 8.46
N ALA A 101 1.15 23.98 7.58
CA ALA A 101 -0.07 23.20 7.75
C ALA A 101 -0.25 22.15 6.65
N CYS A 102 0.85 21.70 6.02
CA CYS A 102 0.83 20.53 5.14
C CYS A 102 0.63 19.24 5.96
N ASP A 103 0.38 18.11 5.28
CA ASP A 103 0.05 16.84 5.94
C ASP A 103 1.16 16.42 6.94
N ALA A 104 0.78 15.75 8.03
CA ALA A 104 1.62 15.53 9.22
C ALA A 104 2.65 14.39 9.04
N GLY A 105 3.47 14.46 7.99
CA GLY A 105 4.52 13.48 7.70
C GLY A 105 5.68 14.07 6.90
N ARG A 106 6.64 13.21 6.51
CA ARG A 106 7.88 13.62 5.84
C ARG A 106 7.65 14.37 4.53
N GLU A 107 6.64 13.93 3.77
CA GLU A 107 6.29 14.53 2.48
C GLU A 107 5.71 15.94 2.64
N GLY A 108 4.76 16.11 3.57
CA GLY A 108 4.14 17.41 3.83
C GLY A 108 5.14 18.44 4.37
N GLU A 109 6.08 18.00 5.22
CA GLU A 109 7.19 18.85 5.67
C GLU A 109 8.07 19.31 4.49
N SER A 110 8.42 18.39 3.58
CA SER A 110 9.21 18.68 2.38
C SER A 110 8.54 19.69 1.46
N ILE A 111 7.25 19.49 1.14
CA ILE A 111 6.47 20.36 0.25
C ILE A 111 6.52 21.81 0.74
N PHE A 112 6.26 22.03 2.04
CA PHE A 112 6.30 23.37 2.61
C PHE A 112 7.72 23.95 2.59
N ARG A 113 8.70 23.19 3.08
CA ARG A 113 10.08 23.66 3.27
C ARG A 113 10.75 24.03 1.95
N LEU A 114 10.52 23.28 0.88
CA LEU A 114 11.04 23.62 -0.44
C LEU A 114 10.50 24.97 -0.93
N VAL A 115 9.20 25.23 -0.75
CA VAL A 115 8.61 26.54 -1.09
C VAL A 115 9.16 27.65 -0.19
N TYR A 116 9.29 27.38 1.11
CA TYR A 116 9.85 28.33 2.07
C TYR A 116 11.29 28.72 1.70
N ASN A 117 12.13 27.74 1.34
CA ASN A 117 13.51 27.95 0.94
C ASN A 117 13.61 28.67 -0.42
N GLU A 118 12.89 28.22 -1.44
CA GLU A 118 12.93 28.78 -2.80
C GLU A 118 12.30 30.19 -2.87
N SER A 119 11.34 30.49 -1.98
CA SER A 119 10.82 31.85 -1.81
C SER A 119 11.79 32.78 -1.08
N LYS A 120 12.89 32.25 -0.53
CA LYS A 120 13.86 32.94 0.32
C LYS A 120 13.23 33.56 1.57
N CYS A 121 12.18 32.96 2.09
CA CYS A 121 11.52 33.42 3.31
C CYS A 121 12.47 33.29 4.52
N LYS A 122 12.44 34.28 5.42
CA LYS A 122 13.27 34.32 6.65
C LYS A 122 12.44 34.50 7.92
N LYS A 123 11.13 34.31 7.82
CA LYS A 123 10.19 34.54 8.92
C LYS A 123 10.18 33.39 9.90
N LYS A 124 9.78 33.66 11.14
CA LYS A 124 9.59 32.60 12.13
C LYS A 124 8.58 31.59 11.60
N MET A 125 8.92 30.31 11.74
CA MET A 125 8.11 29.21 11.26
C MET A 125 7.57 28.40 12.45
N LYS A 126 6.28 28.07 12.39
CA LYS A 126 5.60 27.15 13.29
C LYS A 126 5.02 25.97 12.50
N ARG A 127 4.72 24.86 13.18
CA ARG A 127 4.16 23.65 12.58
C ARG A 127 2.80 23.32 13.22
N LEU A 128 1.77 23.22 12.39
CA LEU A 128 0.49 22.62 12.76
C LEU A 128 0.55 21.12 12.45
N TRP A 129 0.57 20.27 13.47
CA TRP A 129 0.71 18.81 13.33
C TRP A 129 -0.58 18.11 13.73
N ILE A 130 -1.47 17.89 12.75
CA ILE A 130 -2.78 17.25 12.96
C ILE A 130 -3.04 16.20 11.88
N SER A 131 -3.68 15.09 12.26
CA SER A 131 -4.13 14.01 11.35
C SER A 131 -5.66 13.99 11.14
N SER A 132 -6.38 14.90 11.81
CA SER A 132 -7.83 15.06 11.72
C SER A 132 -8.17 16.47 11.24
N MET A 133 -9.15 16.57 10.33
CA MET A 133 -9.68 17.83 9.81
C MET A 133 -10.97 18.27 10.51
N GLU A 134 -11.34 17.62 11.62
CA GLU A 134 -12.47 18.03 12.45
C GLU A 134 -12.25 19.41 13.06
N ASP A 135 -13.32 20.20 13.20
CA ASP A 135 -13.26 21.57 13.69
C ASP A 135 -12.59 21.67 15.08
N SER A 136 -12.78 20.66 15.94
CA SER A 136 -12.14 20.56 17.27
C SER A 136 -10.63 20.31 17.16
N ALA A 137 -10.21 19.34 16.34
CA ALA A 137 -8.81 18.99 16.13
C ALA A 137 -8.01 20.16 15.52
N ILE A 138 -8.61 20.90 14.57
CA ILE A 138 -8.00 22.10 14.00
C ILE A 138 -7.80 23.17 15.10
N LYS A 139 -8.83 23.44 15.92
CA LYS A 139 -8.71 24.43 17.01
C LYS A 139 -7.60 24.06 18.00
N GLU A 140 -7.63 22.83 18.51
CA GLU A 140 -6.62 22.33 19.44
C GLU A 140 -5.20 22.38 18.84
N GLY A 141 -5.05 22.04 17.55
CA GLY A 141 -3.78 22.11 16.85
C GLY A 141 -3.23 23.54 16.74
N PHE A 142 -4.09 24.55 16.55
CA PHE A 142 -3.69 25.95 16.54
C PHE A 142 -3.33 26.47 17.94
N ASP A 143 -3.96 25.95 18.98
CA ASP A 143 -3.60 26.26 20.38
C ASP A 143 -2.24 25.64 20.77
N ASN A 144 -1.84 24.54 20.12
CA ASN A 144 -0.65 23.75 20.44
C ASN A 144 0.42 23.72 19.32
N LEU A 145 0.56 24.81 18.54
CA LEU A 145 1.54 24.91 17.47
C LEU A 145 2.97 24.61 17.93
N LYS A 146 3.64 23.70 17.21
CA LYS A 146 5.03 23.29 17.48
C LYS A 146 6.02 24.25 16.83
N ASP A 147 7.26 24.27 17.34
CA ASP A 147 8.30 25.03 16.67
C ASP A 147 8.65 24.36 15.34
N GLY A 148 8.89 25.15 14.30
CA GLY A 148 9.30 24.57 13.02
C GLY A 148 10.65 23.85 13.12
N LYS A 149 11.53 24.29 14.03
CA LYS A 149 12.84 23.66 14.27
C LYS A 149 12.74 22.22 14.76
N ASP A 150 11.65 21.87 15.45
CA ASP A 150 11.42 20.52 15.95
C ASP A 150 11.32 19.48 14.81
N TYR A 151 11.17 19.95 13.56
CA TYR A 151 11.03 19.14 12.34
C TYR A 151 12.18 19.34 11.35
N ASP A 152 13.30 19.96 11.76
CA ASP A 152 14.47 20.13 10.88
C ASP A 152 15.03 18.77 10.41
N ASN A 153 15.18 17.80 11.32
CA ASN A 153 15.63 16.44 11.00
C ASN A 153 14.67 15.69 10.06
N LEU A 154 13.35 15.91 10.22
CA LEU A 154 12.35 15.33 9.32
C LEU A 154 12.50 15.87 7.89
N PHE A 155 12.78 17.18 7.76
CA PHE A 155 13.07 17.79 6.47
C PHE A 155 14.41 17.32 5.89
N GLU A 156 15.44 17.11 6.71
CA GLU A 156 16.71 16.53 6.26
C GLU A 156 16.52 15.12 5.71
N SER A 157 15.75 14.27 6.38
CA SER A 157 15.37 12.95 5.89
C SER A 157 14.61 13.01 4.57
N ALA A 158 13.68 13.96 4.42
CA ALA A 158 12.95 14.15 3.17
C ALA A 158 13.87 14.54 1.99
N GLN A 159 14.83 15.44 2.24
CA GLN A 159 15.83 15.83 1.25
C GLN A 159 16.77 14.68 0.91
N ALA A 160 17.27 13.96 1.91
CA ALA A 160 18.13 12.79 1.74
C ALA A 160 17.48 11.78 0.77
N ARG A 161 16.19 11.48 1.01
CA ARG A 161 15.40 10.60 0.14
C ARG A 161 15.32 11.12 -1.30
N ALA A 162 14.95 12.40 -1.48
CA ALA A 162 14.79 12.98 -2.81
C ALA A 162 16.11 12.99 -3.59
N ILE A 163 17.21 13.33 -2.92
CA ILE A 163 18.55 13.33 -3.50
C ILE A 163 18.99 11.92 -3.88
N ALA A 164 18.81 10.94 -2.99
CA ALA A 164 19.11 9.54 -3.25
C ALA A 164 18.34 8.99 -4.47
N ASP A 165 17.04 9.25 -4.53
CA ASP A 165 16.19 8.85 -5.66
C ASP A 165 16.63 9.54 -6.96
N TRP A 166 17.04 10.82 -6.92
CA TRP A 166 17.58 11.55 -8.06
C TRP A 166 18.94 10.99 -8.52
N LEU A 167 19.86 10.73 -7.59
CA LEU A 167 21.20 10.20 -7.87
C LEU A 167 21.12 8.84 -8.56
N VAL A 168 20.38 7.88 -8.00
CA VAL A 168 20.17 6.56 -8.60
C VAL A 168 19.46 6.69 -9.94
N GLY A 169 18.36 7.44 -9.97
CA GLY A 169 17.53 7.59 -11.15
C GLY A 169 18.29 8.17 -12.33
N MET A 170 19.05 9.25 -12.11
CA MET A 170 19.82 9.90 -13.17
C MET A 170 21.03 9.09 -13.59
N ASN A 171 21.84 8.62 -12.65
CA ASN A 171 23.11 7.95 -13.00
C ASN A 171 22.90 6.55 -13.57
N ILE A 172 22.12 5.73 -12.89
CA ILE A 172 22.01 4.31 -13.24
C ILE A 172 21.15 4.12 -14.49
N SER A 173 20.09 4.92 -14.68
CA SER A 173 19.35 4.92 -15.94
C SER A 173 20.22 5.34 -17.12
N ARG A 174 21.04 6.39 -16.97
CA ARG A 174 21.97 6.86 -18.01
C ARG A 174 23.03 5.80 -18.34
N LEU A 175 23.62 5.19 -17.32
CA LEU A 175 24.64 4.15 -17.46
C LEU A 175 24.13 3.00 -18.35
N TYR A 176 23.06 2.34 -17.93
CA TYR A 176 22.53 1.19 -18.67
C TYR A 176 21.93 1.57 -20.01
N SER A 177 21.34 2.76 -20.14
CA SER A 177 20.82 3.21 -21.42
C SER A 177 21.91 3.46 -22.46
N CYS A 178 23.02 4.06 -22.05
CA CYS A 178 24.16 4.30 -22.94
C CYS A 178 24.85 2.99 -23.32
N LEU A 179 25.11 2.11 -22.34
CA LEU A 179 25.78 0.83 -22.54
C LEU A 179 25.07 -0.06 -23.57
N TYR A 180 23.75 -0.20 -23.43
CA TYR A 180 22.96 -1.14 -24.22
C TYR A 180 22.20 -0.47 -25.36
N LYS A 181 22.39 0.85 -25.57
CA LYS A 181 21.69 1.67 -26.58
C LYS A 181 20.17 1.44 -26.56
N GLN A 182 19.63 1.35 -25.35
CA GLN A 182 18.23 1.04 -25.10
C GLN A 182 17.68 2.03 -24.06
N ASN A 183 16.41 2.41 -24.14
CA ASN A 183 15.81 3.31 -23.15
C ASN A 183 15.49 2.53 -21.86
N TYR A 184 16.45 2.48 -20.95
CA TYR A 184 16.32 1.88 -19.63
C TYR A 184 16.08 2.93 -18.55
N SER A 185 15.24 2.59 -17.58
CA SER A 185 15.09 3.39 -16.38
C SER A 185 15.25 2.53 -15.15
N VAL A 186 16.15 2.96 -14.28
CA VAL A 186 16.41 2.34 -12.99
C VAL A 186 15.95 3.27 -11.89
N GLY A 187 15.40 2.70 -10.83
CA GLY A 187 15.04 3.45 -9.64
C GLY A 187 14.74 2.52 -8.49
N ARG A 188 15.02 3.00 -7.29
CA ARG A 188 14.96 2.25 -6.03
C ARG A 188 13.65 1.50 -5.80
N VAL A 189 12.52 1.97 -6.31
CA VAL A 189 11.23 1.28 -6.13
C VAL A 189 10.79 0.53 -7.40
N GLN A 190 10.93 1.13 -8.58
CA GLN A 190 10.49 0.51 -9.83
C GLN A 190 11.30 -0.74 -10.18
N THR A 191 12.61 -0.72 -9.93
CA THR A 191 13.53 -1.80 -10.35
C THR A 191 13.38 -3.04 -9.48
N PRO A 192 13.31 -2.96 -8.13
CA PRO A 192 12.97 -4.12 -7.32
C PRO A 192 11.56 -4.66 -7.60
N THR A 193 10.60 -3.79 -7.90
CA THR A 193 9.24 -4.21 -8.29
C THR A 193 9.26 -5.03 -9.58
N LEU A 194 10.03 -4.58 -10.59
CA LEU A 194 10.25 -5.34 -11.82
C LEU A 194 10.98 -6.68 -11.54
N ALA A 195 12.00 -6.67 -10.68
CA ALA A 195 12.74 -7.88 -10.32
C ALA A 195 11.86 -8.93 -9.65
N MET A 196 10.87 -8.52 -8.84
CA MET A 196 9.90 -9.44 -8.26
C MET A 196 9.06 -10.14 -9.35
N ILE A 197 8.60 -9.40 -10.35
CA ILE A 197 7.82 -9.96 -11.47
C ILE A 197 8.69 -10.93 -12.28
N VAL A 198 9.90 -10.52 -12.66
CA VAL A 198 10.85 -11.37 -13.40
C VAL A 198 11.17 -12.64 -12.63
N LYS A 199 11.40 -12.56 -11.31
CA LYS A 199 11.65 -13.74 -10.48
C LYS A 199 10.46 -14.69 -10.47
N ARG A 200 9.23 -14.17 -10.34
CA ARG A 200 8.02 -15.01 -10.40
C ARG A 200 7.87 -15.69 -11.76
N ASP A 201 8.13 -14.98 -12.85
CA ASP A 201 8.04 -15.56 -14.18
C ASP A 201 9.11 -16.65 -14.41
N ASP A 202 10.32 -16.46 -13.86
CA ASP A 202 11.39 -17.47 -13.86
C ASP A 202 11.03 -18.70 -13.02
N GLU A 203 10.45 -18.51 -11.83
CA GLU A 203 9.91 -19.59 -10.99
C GLU A 203 8.86 -20.43 -11.73
N ILE A 204 8.02 -19.79 -12.55
CA ILE A 204 6.99 -20.45 -13.36
C ILE A 204 7.62 -21.21 -14.52
N ALA A 205 8.55 -20.57 -15.26
CA ALA A 205 9.19 -21.16 -16.42
C ALA A 205 10.06 -22.38 -16.06
N ASN A 206 10.72 -22.34 -14.91
CA ASN A 206 11.60 -23.41 -14.43
C ASN A 206 10.90 -24.43 -13.52
N PHE A 207 9.58 -24.30 -13.31
CA PHE A 207 8.83 -25.20 -12.43
C PHE A 207 8.81 -26.64 -12.98
N LYS A 208 9.27 -27.58 -12.15
CA LYS A 208 9.22 -29.02 -12.46
C LYS A 208 7.97 -29.62 -11.81
N LYS A 209 7.04 -30.08 -12.65
CA LYS A 209 5.84 -30.79 -12.17
C LYS A 209 6.25 -32.12 -11.54
N GLU A 210 5.75 -32.34 -10.32
CA GLU A 210 5.90 -33.59 -9.61
C GLU A 210 4.55 -34.30 -9.59
N LYS A 211 4.57 -35.58 -9.97
CA LYS A 211 3.40 -36.46 -9.87
C LYS A 211 3.27 -36.93 -8.43
N TYR A 212 2.05 -36.97 -7.93
CA TYR A 212 1.71 -37.61 -6.67
C TYR A 212 0.31 -38.22 -6.74
N TYR A 213 0.01 -39.06 -5.76
CA TYR A 213 -1.22 -39.83 -5.68
C TYR A 213 -1.97 -39.47 -4.39
N THR A 214 -3.28 -39.64 -4.43
CA THR A 214 -4.13 -39.72 -3.24
C THR A 214 -5.08 -40.87 -3.41
N VAL A 215 -5.33 -41.65 -2.36
CA VAL A 215 -6.36 -42.69 -2.36
C VAL A 215 -7.65 -42.09 -1.82
N GLU A 216 -8.74 -42.23 -2.56
CA GLU A 216 -10.05 -41.71 -2.20
C GLU A 216 -11.05 -42.87 -2.01
N LEU A 217 -11.75 -42.85 -0.88
CA LEU A 217 -12.77 -43.82 -0.51
C LEU A 217 -14.12 -43.09 -0.49
N SER A 218 -14.99 -43.42 -1.45
CA SER A 218 -16.35 -42.92 -1.48
C SER A 218 -17.20 -43.69 -0.46
N THR A 219 -17.81 -42.96 0.46
CA THR A 219 -18.76 -43.48 1.44
C THR A 219 -20.15 -42.88 1.18
N ASN A 220 -21.16 -43.27 1.95
CA ASN A 220 -22.50 -42.72 1.81
C ASN A 220 -22.53 -41.21 2.11
N GLY A 221 -22.51 -40.39 1.05
CA GLY A 221 -22.68 -38.94 1.10
C GLY A 221 -21.40 -38.11 1.18
N PHE A 222 -20.22 -38.71 1.30
CA PHE A 222 -18.94 -37.98 1.28
C PHE A 222 -17.76 -38.85 0.83
N THR A 223 -16.57 -38.26 0.76
CA THR A 223 -15.34 -38.94 0.35
C THR A 223 -14.26 -38.74 1.39
N LEU A 224 -13.62 -39.83 1.81
CA LEU A 224 -12.41 -39.81 2.61
C LEU A 224 -11.20 -39.87 1.69
N SER A 225 -10.21 -39.01 1.89
CA SER A 225 -9.00 -38.96 1.05
C SER A 225 -7.74 -39.01 1.90
N THR A 226 -6.72 -39.69 1.41
CA THR A 226 -5.38 -39.58 2.00
C THR A 226 -4.76 -38.21 1.72
N ASP A 227 -3.75 -37.87 2.51
CA ASP A 227 -2.77 -36.86 2.12
C ASP A 227 -1.94 -37.31 0.89
N ARG A 228 -1.01 -36.45 0.46
CA ARG A 228 -0.09 -36.70 -0.67
C ARG A 228 0.72 -37.98 -0.45
N ILE A 229 0.67 -38.88 -1.43
CA ILE A 229 1.50 -40.10 -1.52
C ILE A 229 2.38 -39.97 -2.77
N ASP A 230 3.70 -39.97 -2.61
CA ASP A 230 4.63 -39.81 -3.75
C ASP A 230 4.91 -41.11 -4.51
N ASP A 231 4.75 -42.27 -3.86
CA ASP A 231 5.01 -43.58 -4.45
C ASP A 231 3.72 -44.24 -4.98
N GLU A 232 3.71 -44.57 -6.27
CA GLU A 232 2.58 -45.23 -6.94
C GLU A 232 2.29 -46.61 -6.34
N VAL A 233 3.35 -47.38 -6.08
CA VAL A 233 3.24 -48.75 -5.56
C VAL A 233 2.62 -48.71 -4.16
N ALA A 234 3.02 -47.76 -3.31
CA ALA A 234 2.39 -47.56 -2.01
C ALA A 234 0.89 -47.24 -2.13
N ALA A 235 0.48 -46.41 -3.10
CA ALA A 235 -0.93 -46.09 -3.33
C ALA A 235 -1.74 -47.31 -3.83
N GLU A 236 -1.17 -48.10 -4.76
CA GLU A 236 -1.75 -49.35 -5.26
C GLU A 236 -1.87 -50.43 -4.17
N GLN A 237 -0.84 -50.58 -3.34
CA GLN A 237 -0.88 -51.48 -2.20
C GLN A 237 -1.95 -51.04 -1.20
N LEU A 238 -1.99 -49.74 -0.86
CA LEU A 238 -2.98 -49.20 0.06
C LEU A 238 -4.41 -49.48 -0.41
N ILE A 239 -4.75 -49.13 -1.66
CA ILE A 239 -6.11 -49.32 -2.17
C ILE A 239 -6.52 -50.80 -2.25
N SER A 240 -5.56 -51.69 -2.54
CA SER A 240 -5.81 -53.15 -2.62
C SER A 240 -6.05 -53.80 -1.25
N LEU A 241 -5.43 -53.25 -0.20
CA LEU A 241 -5.52 -53.76 1.16
C LEU A 241 -6.74 -53.22 1.90
N VAL A 242 -7.24 -52.03 1.55
CA VAL A 242 -8.46 -51.48 2.13
C VAL A 242 -9.64 -52.38 1.76
N GLY A 243 -10.29 -52.98 2.77
CA GLY A 243 -11.52 -53.77 2.58
C GLY A 243 -12.73 -52.92 2.20
N ASP A 244 -13.95 -53.45 2.30
CA ASP A 244 -15.17 -52.69 1.89
C ASP A 244 -15.78 -51.87 3.02
N LYS A 245 -15.05 -51.76 4.13
CA LYS A 245 -15.43 -51.02 5.33
C LYS A 245 -14.24 -50.27 5.89
N ILE A 246 -14.50 -49.13 6.52
CA ILE A 246 -13.50 -48.35 7.24
C ILE A 246 -14.09 -47.80 8.53
N GLU A 247 -13.34 -47.89 9.63
CA GLU A 247 -13.75 -47.40 10.94
C GLU A 247 -13.24 -45.96 11.15
N ILE A 248 -14.10 -45.10 11.71
CA ILE A 248 -13.73 -43.75 12.10
C ILE A 248 -12.93 -43.79 13.39
N THR A 249 -11.68 -43.33 13.32
CA THR A 249 -10.74 -43.35 14.45
C THR A 249 -10.76 -42.06 15.25
N ASP A 250 -11.09 -40.93 14.61
CA ASP A 250 -11.20 -39.64 15.29
C ASP A 250 -12.19 -38.70 14.59
N ILE A 251 -12.78 -37.78 15.37
CA ILE A 251 -13.63 -36.71 14.88
C ILE A 251 -13.21 -35.42 15.57
N ILE A 252 -12.60 -34.53 14.79
CA ILE A 252 -12.08 -33.27 15.30
C ILE A 252 -13.04 -32.16 14.92
N GLN A 253 -13.76 -31.62 15.90
CA GLN A 253 -14.57 -30.42 15.75
C GLN A 253 -13.84 -29.20 16.32
N LYS A 254 -13.68 -28.17 15.49
CA LYS A 254 -13.04 -26.90 15.88
C LYS A 254 -13.92 -25.73 15.48
N GLU A 255 -14.27 -24.92 16.46
CA GLU A 255 -14.87 -23.60 16.21
C GLU A 255 -13.77 -22.59 15.91
N LYS A 256 -13.94 -21.85 14.81
CA LYS A 256 -13.08 -20.74 14.40
C LYS A 256 -13.88 -19.45 14.46
N ILE A 257 -13.50 -18.59 15.41
CA ILE A 257 -14.00 -17.22 15.50
C ILE A 257 -13.07 -16.32 14.69
N THR A 258 -13.56 -15.78 13.59
CA THR A 258 -12.83 -14.82 12.75
C THR A 258 -13.32 -13.41 13.06
N LYS A 259 -12.44 -12.55 13.58
CA LYS A 259 -12.76 -11.14 13.82
C LYS A 259 -12.84 -10.38 12.49
N PRO A 260 -13.66 -9.31 12.41
CA PRO A 260 -13.67 -8.46 11.22
C PRO A 260 -12.31 -7.83 10.96
N ASP A 261 -12.02 -7.63 9.69
CA ASP A 261 -10.84 -6.90 9.24
C ASP A 261 -11.10 -5.38 9.30
N LEU A 262 -10.04 -4.59 9.42
CA LEU A 262 -10.12 -3.13 9.55
C LEU A 262 -10.68 -2.46 8.28
N PRO A 263 -11.09 -1.17 8.34
CA PRO A 263 -11.44 -0.40 7.16
C PRO A 263 -10.28 -0.30 6.15
N PHE A 264 -10.57 0.28 4.99
CA PHE A 264 -9.61 0.36 3.91
C PHE A 264 -8.53 1.41 4.17
N ASP A 265 -7.29 1.02 3.95
CA ASP A 265 -6.28 1.90 3.37
C ASP A 265 -6.35 1.84 1.83
N LEU A 266 -5.55 2.65 1.14
CA LEU A 266 -5.57 2.67 -0.33
C LEU A 266 -5.09 1.34 -0.94
N THR A 267 -4.06 0.72 -0.37
CA THR A 267 -3.46 -0.51 -0.96
C THR A 267 -4.46 -1.66 -0.88
N THR A 268 -5.11 -1.84 0.26
CA THR A 268 -6.14 -2.85 0.50
C THR A 268 -7.35 -2.62 -0.38
N LEU A 269 -7.79 -1.36 -0.56
CA LEU A 269 -8.87 -1.03 -1.48
C LEU A 269 -8.49 -1.39 -2.93
N GLN A 270 -7.29 -1.01 -3.39
CA GLN A 270 -6.80 -1.36 -4.74
C GLN A 270 -6.78 -2.86 -4.97
N ARG A 271 -6.33 -3.63 -3.97
CA ARG A 271 -6.31 -5.09 -4.02
C ARG A 271 -7.71 -5.70 -4.10
N GLU A 272 -8.63 -5.25 -3.25
CA GLU A 272 -10.01 -5.76 -3.27
C GLU A 272 -10.76 -5.33 -4.54
N CYS A 273 -10.58 -4.11 -5.04
CA CYS A 273 -11.13 -3.68 -6.34
C CYS A 273 -10.55 -4.48 -7.52
N ASN A 274 -9.25 -4.82 -7.51
CA ASN A 274 -8.68 -5.70 -8.51
C ASN A 274 -9.29 -7.10 -8.47
N LYS A 275 -9.43 -7.66 -7.26
CA LYS A 275 -10.01 -8.99 -7.05
C LYS A 275 -11.48 -9.07 -7.46
N TYR A 276 -12.29 -8.09 -7.09
CA TYR A 276 -13.75 -8.13 -7.27
C TYR A 276 -14.21 -7.54 -8.60
N PHE A 277 -13.54 -6.50 -9.10
CA PHE A 277 -13.98 -5.74 -10.27
C PHE A 277 -12.98 -5.78 -11.43
N GLY A 278 -11.78 -6.34 -11.24
CA GLY A 278 -10.73 -6.36 -12.26
C GLY A 278 -10.09 -4.99 -12.51
N TYR A 279 -10.35 -3.99 -11.65
CA TYR A 279 -9.77 -2.65 -11.80
C TYR A 279 -8.27 -2.67 -11.54
N SER A 280 -7.51 -1.89 -12.29
CA SER A 280 -6.10 -1.63 -11.97
C SER A 280 -6.00 -0.79 -10.68
N ALA A 281 -4.81 -0.81 -10.07
CA ALA A 281 -4.46 0.05 -8.96
C ALA A 281 -4.64 1.53 -9.31
N LYS A 282 -4.34 1.91 -10.55
CA LYS A 282 -4.50 3.27 -11.06
C LYS A 282 -5.96 3.64 -11.26
N GLN A 283 -6.77 2.77 -11.87
CA GLN A 283 -8.21 2.99 -12.00
C GLN A 283 -8.87 3.17 -10.64
N THR A 284 -8.55 2.28 -9.69
CA THR A 284 -9.05 2.38 -8.32
C THR A 284 -8.63 3.71 -7.68
N LEU A 285 -7.36 4.11 -7.80
CA LEU A 285 -6.90 5.40 -7.28
C LEU A 285 -7.66 6.58 -7.90
N ASP A 286 -7.92 6.56 -9.20
CA ASP A 286 -8.62 7.64 -9.91
C ASP A 286 -10.10 7.72 -9.50
N TYR A 287 -10.78 6.58 -9.40
CA TYR A 287 -12.18 6.53 -8.94
C TYR A 287 -12.29 7.00 -7.49
N THR A 288 -11.43 6.51 -6.61
CA THR A 288 -11.40 6.91 -5.20
C THR A 288 -11.02 8.39 -5.06
N GLN A 289 -10.10 8.92 -5.86
CA GLN A 289 -9.81 10.35 -5.92
C GLN A 289 -11.04 11.17 -6.36
N SER A 290 -11.78 10.70 -7.37
CA SER A 290 -12.99 11.38 -7.83
C SER A 290 -14.09 11.40 -6.76
N LEU A 291 -14.31 10.27 -6.07
CA LEU A 291 -15.25 10.16 -4.95
C LEU A 291 -14.88 11.15 -3.82
N TYR A 292 -13.59 11.27 -3.50
CA TYR A 292 -13.12 12.24 -2.50
C TYR A 292 -13.37 13.68 -2.93
N GLU A 293 -13.12 14.04 -4.19
CA GLU A 293 -13.36 15.39 -4.72
C GLU A 293 -14.85 15.76 -4.74
N LYS A 294 -15.71 14.76 -4.95
CA LYS A 294 -17.17 14.85 -4.78
C LYS A 294 -17.62 14.87 -3.32
N LYS A 295 -16.69 14.74 -2.36
CA LYS A 295 -16.92 14.68 -0.91
C LYS A 295 -17.72 13.46 -0.44
N LEU A 296 -17.71 12.39 -1.22
CA LEU A 296 -18.42 11.15 -0.90
C LEU A 296 -17.65 10.28 0.11
N ILE A 297 -16.33 10.33 0.07
CA ILE A 297 -15.46 9.57 0.96
C ILE A 297 -14.39 10.46 1.58
N THR A 298 -13.72 9.94 2.59
CA THR A 298 -12.58 10.58 3.24
C THR A 298 -11.31 10.50 2.38
N TYR A 299 -10.24 11.16 2.81
CA TYR A 299 -9.03 11.31 2.00
C TYR A 299 -8.45 9.94 1.58
N PRO A 300 -8.21 9.70 0.27
CA PRO A 300 -8.06 8.35 -0.23
C PRO A 300 -6.62 7.86 -0.31
N ARG A 301 -5.61 8.70 -0.07
CA ARG A 301 -4.19 8.33 -0.16
C ARG A 301 -3.59 8.10 1.22
N THR A 302 -4.20 7.18 1.95
CA THR A 302 -3.86 6.80 3.31
C THR A 302 -3.29 5.37 3.35
N ASP A 303 -2.34 5.11 4.25
CA ASP A 303 -1.90 3.79 4.69
C ASP A 303 -2.53 3.37 6.03
N SER A 304 -3.27 4.26 6.69
CA SER A 304 -3.96 3.93 7.92
C SER A 304 -5.20 3.11 7.64
N ARG A 305 -5.41 2.11 8.49
CA ARG A 305 -6.64 1.31 8.56
C ARG A 305 -7.46 1.61 9.81
N CYS A 306 -7.10 2.66 10.56
CA CYS A 306 -7.79 3.09 11.77
C CYS A 306 -8.38 4.49 11.61
N LEU A 307 -9.38 4.80 12.43
CA LEU A 307 -9.98 6.13 12.60
C LEU A 307 -9.50 6.75 13.91
N THR A 308 -9.57 8.07 14.02
CA THR A 308 -9.24 8.77 15.26
C THR A 308 -10.42 8.74 16.23
N GLU A 309 -10.15 8.75 17.53
CA GLU A 309 -11.16 8.61 18.59
C GLU A 309 -12.16 9.79 18.63
N ASP A 310 -11.76 10.99 18.20
CA ASP A 310 -12.64 12.16 18.06
C ASP A 310 -13.75 11.95 17.00
N MET A 311 -13.52 11.07 16.04
CA MET A 311 -14.51 10.73 15.01
C MET A 311 -15.60 9.76 15.48
N ILE A 312 -15.49 9.19 16.70
CA ILE A 312 -16.46 8.19 17.19
C ILE A 312 -17.88 8.78 17.15
N VAL A 313 -18.10 9.96 17.74
CA VAL A 313 -19.45 10.54 17.85
C VAL A 313 -20.04 10.85 16.48
N SER A 314 -19.26 11.48 15.58
CA SER A 314 -19.74 11.87 14.24
C SER A 314 -19.96 10.66 13.34
N THR A 315 -19.05 9.69 13.38
CA THR A 315 -19.11 8.51 12.51
C THR A 315 -20.16 7.51 12.99
N VAL A 316 -20.17 7.22 14.28
CA VAL A 316 -21.08 6.20 14.83
C VAL A 316 -22.53 6.66 14.77
N ASN A 317 -22.83 7.89 15.20
CA ASN A 317 -24.22 8.36 15.24
C ASN A 317 -24.83 8.58 13.85
N ASN A 318 -24.02 9.00 12.87
CA ASN A 318 -24.55 9.36 11.56
C ASN A 318 -24.35 8.27 10.50
N ILE A 319 -23.26 7.48 10.59
CA ILE A 319 -22.89 6.48 9.57
C ILE A 319 -23.30 5.07 9.96
N LEU A 320 -23.09 4.68 11.22
CA LEU A 320 -23.32 3.30 11.67
C LEU A 320 -24.68 3.09 12.35
N GLY A 321 -25.40 4.18 12.64
CA GLY A 321 -26.66 4.16 13.39
C GLY A 321 -26.47 3.91 14.90
N LYS A 322 -27.57 4.02 15.66
CA LYS A 322 -27.56 3.81 17.12
C LYS A 322 -27.54 2.32 17.47
N ASN A 323 -26.37 1.68 17.45
CA ASN A 323 -26.18 0.30 17.91
C ASN A 323 -25.18 0.23 19.06
N ASP A 324 -25.55 -0.51 20.10
CA ASP A 324 -24.86 -0.74 21.40
C ASP A 324 -23.35 -0.43 21.42
N PHE A 325 -23.00 0.70 22.03
CA PHE A 325 -21.73 1.43 21.82
C PHE A 325 -20.56 0.99 22.70
N ASP A 326 -20.68 -0.09 23.47
CA ASP A 326 -19.61 -0.52 24.39
C ASP A 326 -19.03 -1.88 24.03
N THR A 327 -18.58 -2.01 22.77
CA THR A 327 -17.97 -3.25 22.32
C THR A 327 -16.51 -3.04 21.97
N GLY A 328 -15.64 -3.94 22.43
CA GLY A 328 -14.22 -3.95 22.08
C GLY A 328 -13.95 -3.97 20.57
N ARG A 329 -14.97 -4.18 19.73
CA ARG A 329 -14.92 -4.15 18.26
C ARG A 329 -14.78 -2.73 17.71
N ILE A 330 -15.52 -1.75 18.25
CA ILE A 330 -15.43 -0.33 17.82
C ILE A 330 -14.06 0.25 18.19
N LYS A 331 -13.58 -0.02 19.42
CA LYS A 331 -12.27 0.44 19.92
C LYS A 331 -11.07 -0.08 19.10
N VAL A 332 -11.25 -1.15 18.32
CA VAL A 332 -10.21 -1.65 17.40
C VAL A 332 -10.10 -0.78 16.15
N VAL A 333 -11.23 -0.23 15.67
CA VAL A 333 -11.28 0.65 14.50
C VAL A 333 -10.90 2.08 14.86
N PHE A 334 -11.46 2.62 15.94
CA PHE A 334 -11.18 3.97 16.43
C PHE A 334 -10.02 3.93 17.42
N ASN A 335 -8.81 4.12 16.91
CA ASN A 335 -7.58 4.04 17.67
C ASN A 335 -6.60 5.09 17.14
N SER A 336 -6.60 6.27 17.77
CA SER A 336 -5.78 7.41 17.34
C SER A 336 -4.28 7.09 17.33
N LYS A 337 -3.81 6.14 18.16
CA LYS A 337 -2.39 5.74 18.21
C LYS A 337 -1.93 4.97 16.98
N LYS A 338 -2.86 4.44 16.19
CA LYS A 338 -2.59 3.68 14.95
C LYS A 338 -2.91 4.48 13.69
N VAL A 339 -3.26 5.75 13.84
CA VAL A 339 -3.48 6.67 12.71
C VAL A 339 -2.15 7.34 12.36
N THR A 340 -1.83 7.35 11.08
CA THR A 340 -0.65 8.02 10.51
C THR A 340 -0.99 9.48 10.19
N ASP A 341 -0.49 10.02 9.08
CA ASP A 341 -0.83 11.36 8.60
C ASP A 341 -2.32 11.50 8.28
N HIS A 342 -2.98 10.39 7.93
CA HIS A 342 -4.39 10.30 7.57
C HIS A 342 -5.02 9.09 8.24
N HIS A 343 -6.35 9.12 8.44
CA HIS A 343 -7.11 7.97 8.89
C HIS A 343 -7.60 7.10 7.71
N ALA A 344 -8.32 6.02 7.99
CA ALA A 344 -8.86 5.10 6.99
C ALA A 344 -9.88 5.73 6.03
N ILE A 345 -10.06 5.09 4.88
CA ILE A 345 -11.03 5.46 3.84
C ILE A 345 -12.42 4.96 4.25
N ILE A 346 -13.34 5.90 4.49
CA ILE A 346 -14.74 5.65 4.84
C ILE A 346 -15.68 6.61 4.09
N PRO A 347 -16.99 6.32 3.99
CA PRO A 347 -17.97 7.29 3.52
C PRO A 347 -18.01 8.53 4.43
N THR A 348 -18.37 9.69 3.87
CA THR A 348 -18.61 10.89 4.69
C THR A 348 -20.03 10.87 5.25
N VAL A 349 -20.28 11.66 6.30
CA VAL A 349 -21.64 11.78 6.85
C VAL A 349 -22.63 12.33 5.82
N SER A 350 -22.20 13.29 4.99
CA SER A 350 -23.07 13.89 3.97
C SER A 350 -23.42 12.92 2.85
N SER A 351 -22.56 11.95 2.53
CA SER A 351 -22.75 11.05 1.40
C SER A 351 -23.80 9.96 1.63
N LEU A 352 -24.22 9.76 2.87
CA LEU A 352 -25.14 8.68 3.23
C LEU A 352 -26.57 8.92 2.77
N SER A 353 -26.95 10.19 2.58
CA SER A 353 -28.24 10.61 2.05
C SER A 353 -28.15 11.07 0.59
N GLU A 354 -26.97 11.03 -0.03
CA GLU A 354 -26.80 11.45 -1.41
C GLU A 354 -27.27 10.37 -2.39
N ASP A 355 -27.99 10.81 -3.42
CA ASP A 355 -28.35 9.94 -4.54
C ASP A 355 -27.12 9.65 -5.41
N LEU A 356 -26.70 8.39 -5.41
CA LEU A 356 -25.56 7.91 -6.20
C LEU A 356 -25.90 7.71 -7.68
N SER A 357 -27.14 7.95 -8.13
CA SER A 357 -27.52 7.81 -9.54
C SER A 357 -26.71 8.72 -10.48
N GLY A 358 -26.18 9.83 -9.97
CA GLY A 358 -25.38 10.80 -10.71
C GLY A 358 -23.88 10.46 -10.85
N ILE A 359 -23.39 9.40 -10.19
CA ILE A 359 -21.98 8.97 -10.31
C ILE A 359 -21.82 7.79 -11.27
N PRO A 360 -20.71 7.71 -12.03
CA PRO A 360 -20.44 6.57 -12.90
C PRO A 360 -20.46 5.24 -12.15
N GLU A 361 -21.03 4.19 -12.75
CA GLU A 361 -21.18 2.88 -12.10
C GLU A 361 -19.85 2.29 -11.59
N SER A 362 -18.74 2.58 -12.29
CA SER A 362 -17.41 2.17 -11.82
C SER A 362 -17.02 2.81 -10.49
N GLU A 363 -17.33 4.09 -10.29
CA GLU A 363 -17.13 4.79 -9.02
C GLU A 363 -18.14 4.33 -7.97
N ALA A 364 -19.39 4.11 -8.36
CA ALA A 364 -20.44 3.61 -7.46
C ALA A 364 -20.07 2.26 -6.86
N LYS A 365 -19.49 1.34 -7.65
CA LYS A 365 -18.95 0.06 -7.15
C LYS A 365 -17.86 0.24 -6.10
N VAL A 366 -16.95 1.18 -6.30
CA VAL A 366 -15.88 1.49 -5.33
C VAL A 366 -16.47 2.09 -4.05
N TYR A 367 -17.42 3.02 -4.17
CA TYR A 367 -18.10 3.61 -3.01
C TYR A 367 -18.87 2.55 -2.19
N ARG A 368 -19.66 1.68 -2.85
CA ARG A 368 -20.39 0.59 -2.19
C ARG A 368 -19.43 -0.34 -1.46
N LEU A 369 -18.33 -0.75 -2.10
CA LEU A 369 -17.31 -1.58 -1.45
C LEU A 369 -16.71 -0.92 -0.20
N ILE A 370 -16.38 0.38 -0.27
CA ILE A 370 -15.88 1.15 0.89
C ILE A 370 -16.91 1.16 2.03
N SER A 371 -18.17 1.44 1.70
CA SER A 371 -19.27 1.44 2.68
C SER A 371 -19.46 0.07 3.32
N ASP A 372 -19.54 -0.99 2.52
CA ASP A 372 -19.76 -2.36 2.97
C ASP A 372 -18.61 -2.87 3.83
N LYS A 373 -17.36 -2.56 3.45
CA LYS A 373 -16.19 -2.87 4.27
C LYS A 373 -16.24 -2.15 5.61
N PHE A 374 -16.62 -0.87 5.63
CA PHE A 374 -16.71 -0.13 6.88
C PHE A 374 -17.74 -0.74 7.84
N HIS A 375 -18.93 -1.09 7.33
CA HIS A 375 -19.95 -1.81 8.10
C HIS A 375 -19.47 -3.19 8.57
N ALA A 376 -18.73 -3.91 7.72
CA ALA A 376 -18.12 -5.18 8.08
C ALA A 376 -17.10 -5.00 9.22
N SER A 377 -16.23 -4.00 9.18
CA SER A 377 -15.18 -3.75 10.16
C SER A 377 -15.69 -3.52 11.59
N VAL A 378 -16.90 -3.01 11.74
CA VAL A 378 -17.57 -2.84 13.05
C VAL A 378 -18.60 -3.95 13.36
N GLY A 379 -18.76 -4.91 12.44
CA GLY A 379 -19.68 -6.04 12.55
C GLY A 379 -19.29 -7.04 13.64
N TYR A 380 -20.16 -8.03 13.87
CA TYR A 380 -19.86 -9.14 14.79
C TYR A 380 -18.90 -10.14 14.13
N PRO A 381 -18.10 -10.90 14.90
CA PRO A 381 -17.22 -11.94 14.34
C PRO A 381 -17.99 -13.00 13.54
N LEU A 382 -17.34 -13.54 12.52
CA LEU A 382 -17.80 -14.73 11.80
C LEU A 382 -17.48 -15.96 12.65
N VAL A 383 -18.45 -16.85 12.87
CA VAL A 383 -18.28 -18.09 13.62
C VAL A 383 -18.49 -19.27 12.68
N GLU A 384 -17.44 -20.07 12.51
CA GLU A 384 -17.43 -21.24 11.62
C GLU A 384 -17.08 -22.48 12.43
N SER A 385 -17.83 -23.56 12.24
CA SER A 385 -17.45 -24.88 12.77
C SER A 385 -16.86 -25.72 11.65
N THR A 386 -15.66 -26.24 11.88
CA THR A 386 -15.00 -27.20 10.98
C THR A 386 -15.01 -28.58 11.65
N THR A 387 -15.53 -29.57 10.93
CA THR A 387 -15.50 -30.98 11.34
C THR A 387 -14.51 -31.69 10.43
N LYS A 388 -13.49 -32.33 11.00
CA LYS A 388 -12.59 -33.24 10.29
C LYS A 388 -12.87 -34.66 10.78
N ILE A 389 -13.38 -35.50 9.90
CA ILE A 389 -13.52 -36.94 10.11
C ILE A 389 -12.19 -37.58 9.74
N VAL A 390 -11.70 -38.47 10.60
CA VAL A 390 -10.45 -39.18 10.42
C VAL A 390 -10.70 -40.68 10.54
N ALA A 391 -10.14 -41.43 9.60
CA ALA A 391 -9.98 -42.87 9.69
C ALA A 391 -8.53 -43.23 9.43
N GLU A 392 -8.02 -44.26 10.09
CA GLU A 392 -6.65 -44.74 9.88
C GLU A 392 -6.65 -46.16 9.36
N PHE A 393 -5.80 -46.43 8.37
CA PHE A 393 -5.60 -47.78 7.86
C PHE A 393 -4.15 -47.95 7.39
N ASN A 394 -3.47 -48.99 7.91
CA ASN A 394 -2.06 -49.29 7.59
C ASN A 394 -1.11 -48.08 7.71
N GLY A 395 -1.32 -47.22 8.72
CA GLY A 395 -0.50 -46.03 8.96
C GLY A 395 -0.80 -44.84 8.04
N PHE A 396 -1.81 -44.93 7.16
CA PHE A 396 -2.31 -43.81 6.37
C PHE A 396 -3.56 -43.22 7.00
N GLU A 397 -3.60 -41.89 7.07
CA GLU A 397 -4.77 -41.14 7.50
C GLU A 397 -5.67 -40.84 6.30
N PHE A 398 -6.94 -41.21 6.41
CA PHE A 398 -8.02 -40.88 5.49
C PHE A 398 -8.88 -39.80 6.11
N THR A 399 -9.04 -38.67 5.43
CA THR A 399 -9.70 -37.49 6.00
C THR A 399 -10.81 -36.97 5.12
N SER A 400 -11.84 -36.43 5.77
CA SER A 400 -12.84 -35.58 5.13
C SER A 400 -13.09 -34.37 6.02
N SER A 401 -13.14 -33.18 5.43
CA SER A 401 -13.35 -31.94 6.17
C SER A 401 -14.56 -31.19 5.66
N GLY A 402 -15.45 -30.85 6.59
CA GLY A 402 -16.66 -30.09 6.36
C GLY A 402 -16.62 -28.78 7.14
N LYS A 403 -17.29 -27.77 6.63
CA LYS A 403 -17.31 -26.44 7.24
C LYS A 403 -18.69 -25.83 7.18
N VAL A 404 -19.23 -25.48 8.33
CA VAL A 404 -20.56 -24.87 8.50
C VAL A 404 -20.44 -23.50 9.14
N ILE A 405 -21.10 -22.50 8.57
CA ILE A 405 -21.23 -21.16 9.18
C ILE A 405 -22.28 -21.24 10.28
N LYS A 406 -21.90 -20.99 11.53
CA LYS A 406 -22.82 -20.93 12.68
C LYS A 406 -23.41 -19.53 12.87
N ASP A 407 -22.58 -18.51 12.67
CA ASP A 407 -22.99 -17.10 12.64
C ASP A 407 -22.24 -16.41 11.50
N GLU A 408 -22.98 -15.80 10.57
CA GLU A 408 -22.39 -15.07 9.43
C GLU A 408 -21.57 -13.85 9.88
N GLY A 409 -21.92 -13.22 11.00
CA GLY A 409 -21.23 -12.04 11.49
C GLY A 409 -21.07 -10.93 10.44
N PHE A 410 -19.87 -10.37 10.34
CA PHE A 410 -19.53 -9.28 9.42
C PHE A 410 -19.58 -9.66 7.93
N ILE A 411 -19.57 -10.95 7.61
CA ILE A 411 -19.59 -11.40 6.21
C ILE A 411 -20.89 -11.03 5.50
N LYS A 412 -21.99 -10.82 6.24
CA LYS A 412 -23.28 -10.43 5.66
C LYS A 412 -23.22 -9.16 4.82
N TYR A 413 -22.32 -8.24 5.15
CA TYR A 413 -22.11 -6.99 4.39
C TYR A 413 -21.28 -7.20 3.11
N LEU A 414 -20.57 -8.32 2.97
CA LEU A 414 -19.64 -8.57 1.87
C LEU A 414 -20.13 -9.65 0.90
N LYS A 415 -21.41 -10.04 0.97
CA LYS A 415 -21.99 -11.15 0.19
C LYS A 415 -21.86 -10.94 -1.32
N GLU A 416 -22.03 -9.71 -1.80
CA GLU A 416 -21.96 -9.37 -3.23
C GLU A 416 -20.56 -9.52 -3.84
N TYR A 417 -19.51 -9.49 -3.00
CA TYR A 417 -18.12 -9.53 -3.45
C TYR A 417 -17.47 -10.91 -3.30
N LYS A 418 -18.17 -11.87 -2.69
CA LYS A 418 -17.64 -13.23 -2.59
C LYS A 418 -17.67 -13.91 -3.95
N SER A 419 -16.49 -14.30 -4.44
CA SER A 419 -16.40 -15.47 -5.32
C SER A 419 -17.15 -16.61 -4.62
N LYS A 420 -18.04 -17.34 -5.30
CA LYS A 420 -18.72 -18.53 -4.76
C LYS A 420 -17.69 -19.44 -4.06
N GLN A 421 -17.46 -19.20 -2.77
CA GLN A 421 -16.82 -20.18 -1.92
C GLN A 421 -17.87 -21.27 -1.88
N SER A 422 -17.51 -22.45 -2.36
CA SER A 422 -18.28 -23.65 -2.04
C SER A 422 -18.57 -23.59 -0.55
N GLU A 423 -19.84 -23.45 -0.18
CA GLU A 423 -20.26 -23.81 1.17
C GLU A 423 -19.62 -25.19 1.41
N GLY A 424 -18.81 -25.30 2.46
CA GLY A 424 -18.08 -26.54 2.72
C GLY A 424 -19.09 -27.68 2.79
N ALA A 425 -18.70 -28.87 2.33
CA ALA A 425 -19.57 -30.03 2.42
C ALA A 425 -20.09 -30.17 3.85
N VAL A 426 -21.42 -30.26 4.00
CA VAL A 426 -22.02 -30.60 5.29
C VAL A 426 -21.79 -32.09 5.47
N LEU A 427 -20.93 -32.43 6.43
CA LEU A 427 -20.64 -33.82 6.75
C LEU A 427 -21.77 -34.41 7.61
N PRO A 428 -22.06 -35.71 7.48
CA PRO A 428 -23.02 -36.38 8.34
C PRO A 428 -22.55 -36.38 9.79
N ASP A 429 -23.51 -36.53 10.72
CA ASP A 429 -23.21 -36.71 12.13
C ASP A 429 -22.74 -38.15 12.37
N LEU A 430 -21.53 -38.30 12.89
CA LEU A 430 -20.85 -39.59 13.10
C LEU A 430 -20.22 -39.61 14.50
N SER A 431 -19.91 -40.81 14.99
CA SER A 431 -19.18 -41.06 16.23
C SER A 431 -17.88 -41.81 15.97
N VAL A 432 -16.91 -41.65 16.86
CA VAL A 432 -15.70 -42.49 16.87
C VAL A 432 -16.10 -43.95 17.09
N GLY A 433 -15.55 -44.85 16.28
CA GLY A 433 -15.91 -46.26 16.24
C GLY A 433 -17.02 -46.61 15.23
N ASP A 434 -17.62 -45.61 14.57
CA ASP A 434 -18.57 -45.89 13.49
C ASP A 434 -17.85 -46.56 12.30
N VAL A 435 -18.44 -47.63 11.79
CA VAL A 435 -17.92 -48.37 10.64
C VAL A 435 -18.71 -48.02 9.39
N LEU A 436 -18.05 -47.33 8.46
CA LEU A 436 -18.64 -46.91 7.18
C LEU A 436 -18.45 -48.00 6.12
N SER A 437 -19.45 -48.17 5.26
CA SER A 437 -19.31 -48.98 4.05
C SER A 437 -18.69 -48.13 2.94
N ILE A 438 -17.75 -48.73 2.20
CA ILE A 438 -17.06 -48.09 1.08
C ILE A 438 -17.75 -48.50 -0.21
N GLU A 439 -18.29 -47.52 -0.93
CA GLU A 439 -19.03 -47.72 -2.18
C GLU A 439 -18.10 -47.77 -3.39
N ASN A 440 -17.03 -46.97 -3.36
CA ASN A 440 -16.03 -46.92 -4.42
C ASN A 440 -14.65 -46.59 -3.83
N LYS A 441 -13.60 -47.08 -4.48
CA LYS A 441 -12.20 -46.80 -4.15
C LYS A 441 -11.52 -46.33 -5.42
N GLU A 442 -10.81 -45.21 -5.37
CA GLU A 442 -10.06 -44.71 -6.52
C GLU A 442 -8.70 -44.15 -6.12
N ILE A 443 -7.70 -44.36 -6.98
CA ILE A 443 -6.44 -43.62 -6.90
C ILE A 443 -6.59 -42.40 -7.80
N LYS A 444 -6.39 -41.21 -7.25
CA LYS A 444 -6.27 -39.98 -8.05
C LYS A 444 -4.81 -39.62 -8.27
N GLU A 445 -4.41 -39.67 -9.53
CA GLU A 445 -3.18 -39.05 -9.99
C GLU A 445 -3.35 -37.53 -10.00
N LYS A 446 -2.46 -36.83 -9.30
CA LYS A 446 -2.42 -35.37 -9.19
C LYS A 446 -1.01 -34.87 -9.50
N PHE A 447 -0.92 -33.59 -9.84
CA PHE A 447 0.35 -32.93 -10.18
C PHE A 447 0.48 -31.64 -9.40
N THR A 448 1.69 -31.37 -8.91
CA THR A 448 2.03 -30.05 -8.38
C THR A 448 1.82 -28.98 -9.46
N GLN A 449 1.41 -27.79 -9.05
CA GLN A 449 1.13 -26.68 -9.94
C GLN A 449 2.19 -25.58 -9.76
N PRO A 450 2.62 -24.92 -10.84
CA PRO A 450 3.50 -23.77 -10.72
C PRO A 450 2.82 -22.66 -9.91
N PRO A 451 3.61 -21.75 -9.31
CA PRO A 451 3.04 -20.53 -8.75
C PRO A 451 2.26 -19.76 -9.83
N LYS A 452 1.33 -18.90 -9.41
CA LYS A 452 0.61 -18.05 -10.36
C LYS A 452 1.42 -16.79 -10.65
N HIS A 453 1.33 -16.30 -11.90
CA HIS A 453 1.81 -14.96 -12.23
C HIS A 453 1.23 -13.93 -11.27
N PHE A 454 1.95 -12.83 -11.10
CA PHE A 454 1.40 -11.71 -10.34
C PHE A 454 0.16 -11.15 -11.05
N THR A 455 -0.85 -10.83 -10.27
CA THR A 455 -1.89 -9.86 -10.63
C THR A 455 -1.57 -8.55 -9.92
N GLU A 456 -2.29 -7.47 -10.21
CA GLU A 456 -2.08 -6.23 -9.45
C GLU A 456 -2.41 -6.41 -7.95
N ASP A 457 -3.42 -7.22 -7.57
CA ASP A 457 -3.66 -7.58 -6.16
C ASP A 457 -2.42 -8.23 -5.52
N THR A 458 -1.92 -9.31 -6.11
CA THR A 458 -0.82 -10.08 -5.50
C THR A 458 0.51 -9.35 -5.57
N LEU A 459 0.73 -8.50 -6.59
CA LEU A 459 1.91 -7.64 -6.66
C LEU A 459 1.84 -6.54 -5.61
N LEU A 460 0.71 -5.82 -5.47
CA LEU A 460 0.55 -4.80 -4.44
C LEU A 460 0.77 -5.37 -3.04
N LYS A 461 0.24 -6.58 -2.77
CA LYS A 461 0.50 -7.26 -1.49
C LYS A 461 1.98 -7.52 -1.29
N SER A 462 2.66 -7.97 -2.33
CA SER A 462 4.09 -8.28 -2.27
C SER A 462 4.92 -7.00 -2.10
N MET A 463 4.58 -5.92 -2.79
CA MET A 463 5.22 -4.60 -2.62
C MET A 463 5.04 -4.09 -1.19
N GLU A 464 3.88 -4.26 -0.55
CA GLU A 464 3.63 -3.83 0.83
C GLU A 464 4.53 -4.52 1.86
N ILE A 465 4.93 -5.77 1.61
CA ILE A 465 5.74 -6.57 2.54
C ILE A 465 7.21 -6.71 2.13
N ALA A 466 7.57 -6.32 0.91
CA ALA A 466 8.89 -6.54 0.34
C ALA A 466 9.99 -5.85 1.18
N GLY A 467 11.00 -6.61 1.57
CA GLY A 467 12.12 -6.12 2.39
C GLY A 467 11.81 -5.97 3.88
N ASN A 468 10.57 -6.24 4.34
CA ASN A 468 10.22 -6.08 5.75
C ASN A 468 10.96 -7.05 6.68
N ASP A 469 11.42 -8.20 6.18
CA ASP A 469 12.19 -9.16 6.97
C ASP A 469 13.59 -8.64 7.33
N ALA A 470 14.09 -7.65 6.60
CA ALA A 470 15.35 -6.96 6.88
C ALA A 470 15.19 -5.78 7.87
N LEU A 471 13.94 -5.43 8.23
CA LEU A 471 13.70 -4.36 9.21
C LEU A 471 13.98 -4.85 10.62
N GLU A 472 14.76 -4.10 11.38
CA GLU A 472 15.03 -4.43 12.77
C GLU A 472 13.75 -4.38 13.62
N LYS A 473 13.56 -5.38 14.48
CA LYS A 473 12.39 -5.45 15.37
C LYS A 473 12.42 -4.30 16.36
N GLY A 474 11.36 -3.50 16.38
CA GLY A 474 11.20 -2.38 17.31
C GLY A 474 11.57 -1.01 16.75
N ILE A 475 12.13 -0.94 15.54
CA ILE A 475 12.27 0.33 14.82
C ILE A 475 10.93 0.70 14.17
N GLU A 476 10.35 1.83 14.58
CA GLU A 476 9.27 2.46 13.83
C GLU A 476 9.85 3.13 12.59
N VAL A 477 9.62 2.51 11.44
CA VAL A 477 9.83 3.12 10.13
C VAL A 477 8.53 3.72 9.64
N GLU A 478 8.59 4.98 9.16
CA GLU A 478 7.43 5.67 8.58
C GLU A 478 6.83 4.88 7.40
N ARG A 479 7.67 4.14 6.65
CA ARG A 479 7.26 3.41 5.45
C ARG A 479 7.83 2.00 5.42
N LYS A 480 6.95 1.04 5.13
CA LYS A 480 7.27 -0.38 4.95
C LYS A 480 6.97 -0.80 3.53
N GLY A 481 7.74 -1.76 3.03
CA GLY A 481 7.62 -2.23 1.65
C GLY A 481 8.20 -1.28 0.60
N LEU A 482 7.93 -1.62 -0.66
CA LEU A 482 8.30 -0.86 -1.84
C LEU A 482 7.25 0.20 -2.17
N GLY A 483 7.67 1.47 -2.07
CA GLY A 483 6.84 2.63 -2.40
C GLY A 483 5.73 2.89 -1.38
N THR A 484 5.08 4.04 -1.53
CA THR A 484 3.90 4.43 -0.73
C THR A 484 2.61 3.99 -1.41
N PRO A 485 1.48 3.89 -0.67
CA PRO A 485 0.18 3.62 -1.30
C PRO A 485 -0.13 4.57 -2.47
N ALA A 486 0.25 5.85 -2.34
CA ALA A 486 0.04 6.86 -3.38
C ALA A 486 0.91 6.66 -4.64
N THR A 487 2.04 5.96 -4.56
CA THR A 487 3.01 5.84 -5.65
C THR A 487 3.04 4.46 -6.32
N ARG A 488 2.62 3.40 -5.61
CA ARG A 488 2.63 2.01 -6.14
C ARG A 488 1.89 1.87 -7.47
N ALA A 489 0.69 2.45 -7.57
CA ALA A 489 -0.08 2.45 -8.83
C ALA A 489 0.70 3.12 -9.98
N GLY A 490 1.30 4.28 -9.73
CA GLY A 490 2.10 4.99 -10.72
C GLY A 490 3.36 4.22 -11.13
N ILE A 491 3.98 3.48 -10.20
CA ILE A 491 5.13 2.62 -10.49
C ILE A 491 4.74 1.47 -11.44
N ILE A 492 3.63 0.78 -11.15
CA ILE A 492 3.12 -0.31 -12.00
C ILE A 492 2.82 0.21 -13.41
N GLU A 493 2.08 1.33 -13.53
CA GLU A 493 1.79 1.93 -14.84
C GLU A 493 3.05 2.38 -15.56
N ASN A 494 4.05 2.89 -14.84
CA ASN A 494 5.31 3.32 -15.45
C ASN A 494 6.14 2.13 -15.96
N LEU A 495 6.15 0.98 -15.26
CA LEU A 495 6.77 -0.24 -15.75
C LEU A 495 6.12 -0.74 -17.03
N ILE A 496 4.79 -0.62 -17.13
CA ILE A 496 4.02 -0.99 -18.31
C ILE A 496 4.25 -0.01 -19.45
N TYR A 497 4.14 1.29 -19.18
CA TYR A 497 4.37 2.36 -20.16
C TYR A 497 5.77 2.30 -20.78
N LYS A 498 6.80 1.97 -19.99
CA LYS A 498 8.18 1.80 -20.48
C LYS A 498 8.43 0.47 -21.17
N GLY A 499 7.43 -0.40 -21.26
CA GLY A 499 7.50 -1.70 -21.91
C GLY A 499 8.40 -2.68 -21.17
N PHE A 500 8.49 -2.61 -19.84
CA PHE A 500 9.17 -3.64 -19.03
C PHE A 500 8.23 -4.78 -18.66
N VAL A 501 6.96 -4.46 -18.44
CA VAL A 501 5.90 -5.40 -18.04
C VAL A 501 4.72 -5.21 -18.98
N GLU A 502 3.96 -6.26 -19.23
CA GLU A 502 2.69 -6.21 -19.94
C GLU A 502 1.56 -6.83 -19.13
N ARG A 503 0.32 -6.41 -19.44
CA ARG A 503 -0.90 -7.02 -18.90
C ARG A 503 -1.36 -8.11 -19.84
N ASP A 504 -1.12 -9.37 -19.47
CA ASP A 504 -1.78 -10.52 -20.09
C ASP A 504 -3.06 -10.84 -19.32
N LYS A 505 -4.19 -10.34 -19.83
CA LYS A 505 -5.48 -10.33 -19.13
C LYS A 505 -5.34 -9.66 -17.75
N LYS A 506 -5.34 -10.44 -16.67
CA LYS A 506 -5.18 -9.96 -15.28
C LYS A 506 -3.76 -10.15 -14.74
N ASN A 507 -2.91 -10.86 -15.48
CA ASN A 507 -1.56 -11.18 -15.08
C ASN A 507 -0.62 -10.06 -15.52
N LEU A 508 0.40 -9.81 -14.72
CA LEU A 508 1.54 -8.96 -15.03
C LEU A 508 2.71 -9.88 -15.40
N VAL A 509 3.19 -9.76 -16.62
CA VAL A 509 4.26 -10.61 -17.18
C VAL A 509 5.41 -9.72 -17.62
N ALA A 510 6.64 -10.11 -17.28
CA ALA A 510 7.83 -9.41 -17.70
C ALA A 510 8.08 -9.60 -19.20
N THR A 511 8.33 -8.49 -19.90
CA THR A 511 8.77 -8.52 -21.30
C THR A 511 10.25 -8.88 -21.40
N HIS A 512 10.73 -9.22 -22.61
CA HIS A 512 12.16 -9.38 -22.86
C HIS A 512 12.99 -8.16 -22.41
N LYS A 513 12.47 -6.94 -22.60
CA LYS A 513 13.13 -5.71 -22.16
C LYS A 513 13.25 -5.65 -20.64
N GLY A 514 12.20 -6.04 -19.92
CA GLY A 514 12.18 -6.08 -18.46
C GLY A 514 13.15 -7.11 -17.89
N ILE A 515 13.13 -8.33 -18.43
CA ILE A 515 14.05 -9.41 -18.08
C ILE A 515 15.50 -8.95 -18.30
N SER A 516 15.80 -8.40 -19.48
CA SER A 516 17.14 -7.90 -19.82
C SER A 516 17.64 -6.87 -18.82
N LEU A 517 16.80 -5.92 -18.40
CA LEU A 517 17.17 -4.91 -17.40
C LEU A 517 17.52 -5.55 -16.05
N VAL A 518 16.70 -6.49 -15.58
CA VAL A 518 16.91 -7.18 -14.29
C VAL A 518 18.19 -8.02 -14.31
N THR A 519 18.53 -8.61 -15.46
CA THR A 519 19.77 -9.38 -15.64
C THR A 519 21.01 -8.50 -15.55
N ILE A 520 20.99 -7.29 -16.12
CA ILE A 520 22.19 -6.42 -16.22
C ILE A 520 22.36 -5.44 -15.05
N VAL A 521 21.27 -5.10 -14.37
CA VAL A 521 21.30 -4.12 -13.27
C VAL A 521 21.99 -4.71 -12.05
N SER A 522 22.88 -3.94 -11.41
CA SER A 522 23.53 -4.31 -10.15
C SER A 522 22.51 -4.78 -9.12
N ASP A 523 22.82 -5.85 -8.40
CA ASP A 523 21.94 -6.50 -7.42
C ASP A 523 21.45 -5.50 -6.37
N THR A 524 22.30 -4.57 -5.94
CA THR A 524 21.97 -3.48 -5.01
C THR A 524 20.75 -2.69 -5.45
N PHE A 525 20.66 -2.29 -6.73
CA PHE A 525 19.57 -1.43 -7.21
C PHE A 525 18.29 -2.20 -7.59
N LYS A 526 18.31 -3.53 -7.59
CA LYS A 526 17.13 -4.40 -7.77
C LYS A 526 16.70 -5.13 -6.50
N SER A 527 17.36 -4.88 -5.37
CA SER A 527 17.03 -5.48 -4.09
C SER A 527 15.96 -4.69 -3.34
N ALA A 528 14.89 -5.38 -2.94
CA ALA A 528 13.89 -4.80 -2.04
C ALA A 528 14.43 -4.60 -0.61
N GLU A 529 15.37 -5.43 -0.19
CA GLU A 529 16.06 -5.32 1.10
C GLU A 529 16.91 -4.05 1.17
N THR A 530 17.65 -3.71 0.11
CA THR A 530 18.39 -2.44 0.04
C THR A 530 17.45 -1.25 0.19
N THR A 531 16.29 -1.29 -0.48
CA THR A 531 15.27 -0.24 -0.34
C THR A 531 14.72 -0.13 1.09
N ALA A 532 14.53 -1.26 1.77
CA ALA A 532 14.10 -1.27 3.18
C ALA A 532 15.18 -0.70 4.11
N LYS A 533 16.45 -1.06 3.88
CA LYS A 533 17.59 -0.50 4.62
C LYS A 533 17.66 1.03 4.50
N TRP A 534 17.46 1.57 3.30
CA TRP A 534 17.42 3.02 3.11
C TRP A 534 16.27 3.68 3.88
N GLU A 535 15.08 3.07 3.94
CA GLU A 535 13.98 3.62 4.75
C GLU A 535 14.27 3.58 6.26
N MET A 536 15.07 2.62 6.75
CA MET A 536 15.56 2.62 8.14
C MET A 536 16.51 3.78 8.40
N GLU A 537 17.55 3.94 7.56
CA GLU A 537 18.52 5.03 7.69
C GLU A 537 17.86 6.41 7.57
N LEU A 538 16.86 6.54 6.67
CA LEU A 538 16.05 7.75 6.57
C LEU A 538 15.21 8.01 7.84
N SER A 539 14.74 6.97 8.53
CA SER A 539 14.07 7.10 9.83
C SER A 539 15.04 7.57 10.90
N ASP A 540 16.26 7.04 10.92
CA ASP A 540 17.31 7.47 11.84
C ASP A 540 17.71 8.93 11.61
N ILE A 541 17.81 9.38 10.36
CA ILE A 541 18.00 10.80 10.03
C ILE A 541 16.85 11.64 10.59
N ALA A 542 15.60 11.21 10.40
CA ALA A 542 14.42 11.93 10.91
C ALA A 542 14.41 12.03 12.45
N GLN A 543 15.00 11.05 13.13
CA GLN A 543 15.16 11.00 14.59
C GLN A 543 16.44 11.69 15.09
N GLY A 544 17.31 12.17 14.19
CA GLY A 544 18.60 12.78 14.53
C GLY A 544 19.67 11.79 14.99
N LYS A 545 19.53 10.50 14.67
CA LYS A 545 20.46 9.42 15.02
C LYS A 545 21.55 9.19 13.98
N SER A 546 21.33 9.61 12.73
CA SER A 546 22.26 9.48 11.62
C SER A 546 22.28 10.78 10.80
N SER A 547 23.34 10.99 10.00
CA SER A 547 23.49 12.18 9.17
C SER A 547 23.06 11.93 7.72
N LYS A 548 22.48 12.96 7.09
CA LYS A 548 22.17 12.94 5.65
C LYS A 548 23.44 12.75 4.82
N GLU A 549 24.56 13.32 5.24
CA GLU A 549 25.82 13.30 4.52
C GLU A 549 26.42 11.90 4.45
N GLU A 550 26.41 11.13 5.55
CA GLU A 550 26.86 9.74 5.56
C GLU A 550 25.99 8.86 4.67
N PHE A 551 24.66 8.97 4.82
CA PHE A 551 23.70 8.25 3.98
C PHE A 551 23.92 8.49 2.48
N LEU A 552 24.07 9.74 2.06
CA LEU A 552 24.28 10.08 0.65
C LEU A 552 25.64 9.61 0.14
N LYS A 553 26.68 9.66 0.98
CA LYS A 553 28.03 9.22 0.62
C LYS A 553 28.08 7.73 0.30
N ASP A 554 27.35 6.90 1.04
CA ASP A 554 27.28 5.47 0.77
C ASP A 554 26.62 5.18 -0.59
N ILE A 555 25.52 5.88 -0.90
CA ILE A 555 24.84 5.78 -2.19
C ILE A 555 25.73 6.25 -3.34
N GLU A 556 26.45 7.35 -3.14
CA GLU A 556 27.42 7.84 -4.13
C GLU A 556 28.52 6.81 -4.41
N ASN A 557 28.99 6.08 -3.40
CA ASN A 557 29.99 5.04 -3.55
C ASN A 557 29.42 3.85 -4.34
N GLU A 558 28.22 3.38 -4.02
CA GLU A 558 27.53 2.32 -4.78
C GLU A 558 27.36 2.70 -6.27
N ILE A 559 27.01 3.97 -6.55
CA ILE A 559 26.90 4.48 -7.92
C ILE A 559 28.26 4.50 -8.61
N LYS A 560 29.32 4.99 -7.93
CA LYS A 560 30.68 5.01 -8.49
C LYS A 560 31.16 3.61 -8.82
N GLU A 561 30.96 2.64 -7.93
CA GLU A 561 31.32 1.24 -8.14
C GLU A 561 30.59 0.66 -9.37
N ALA A 562 29.27 0.90 -9.48
CA ALA A 562 28.48 0.44 -10.62
C ALA A 562 28.98 1.02 -11.95
N VAL A 563 29.38 2.29 -11.98
CA VAL A 563 29.95 2.93 -13.18
C VAL A 563 31.34 2.37 -13.50
N LEU A 564 32.21 2.19 -12.49
CA LEU A 564 33.59 1.73 -12.66
C LEU A 564 33.69 0.34 -13.29
N ILE A 565 32.72 -0.55 -13.04
CA ILE A 565 32.65 -1.88 -13.68
C ILE A 565 32.72 -1.78 -15.21
N TYR A 566 32.17 -0.71 -15.79
CA TYR A 566 32.03 -0.52 -17.23
C TYR A 566 32.94 0.58 -17.80
N ALA A 567 33.80 1.18 -16.98
CA ALA A 567 34.67 2.30 -17.37
C ALA A 567 35.99 1.84 -18.06
N LYS A 568 35.99 0.68 -18.74
CA LYS A 568 37.18 0.12 -19.40
C LYS A 568 37.31 0.51 -20.86
#